data_AF-A0A380FAS5-F1
#
_entry.id   AF-A0A380FAS5-F1
#
_cell.length_a   1.000
_cell.length_b   1.000
_cell.length_c   1.000
_cell.angle_alpha   90.00
_cell.angle_beta   90.00
_cell.angle_gamma   90.00
#
_symmetry.space_group_name_H-M   'P 1'
#
loop_
_entity.id
_entity.type
_entity.pdbx_description
1 polymer ?
#
loop_
_entity_poly.entity_id
_entity_poly.type
_entity_poly.pdbx_seq_one_letter_code
_entity_poly.pdbx_strand_id
1 'polypeptide(L)'
;MYSKTLIERHETLRTHFETIDGEPVQVINDSAEINVEYAEISTDHYETLLDDFVQPFDLSQAPLLKVKIVKVAESRYVLLF
;
A
#
# COMPACT_ATOMS: atom_id res chain seq x y z
N MET A 1 7.55 -12.26 -23.48
CA MET A 1 6.59 -11.16 -23.32
C MET A 1 6.49 -10.88 -21.84
N TYR A 2 7.26 -9.90 -21.34
CA TYR A 2 7.33 -9.62 -19.89
C TYR A 2 6.02 -8.96 -19.46
N SER A 3 5.27 -9.63 -18.58
CA SER A 3 4.08 -9.07 -17.96
C SER A 3 4.47 -7.82 -17.17
N LYS A 4 4.00 -6.64 -17.61
CA LYS A 4 4.18 -5.36 -16.92
C LYS A 4 3.63 -5.48 -15.48
N THR A 5 4.35 -4.97 -14.48
CA THR A 5 3.92 -5.11 -13.07
C THR A 5 2.65 -4.29 -12.80
N LEU A 6 1.94 -4.56 -11.70
CA LEU A 6 0.70 -3.84 -11.35
C LEU A 6 0.93 -2.32 -11.26
N ILE A 7 2.04 -1.91 -10.64
CA ILE A 7 2.45 -0.50 -10.51
C ILE A 7 2.71 0.14 -11.86
N GLU A 8 3.50 -0.52 -12.70
CA GLU A 8 3.86 0.00 -14.01
C GLU A 8 2.64 0.13 -14.94
N ARG A 9 1.60 -0.66 -14.70
CA ARG A 9 0.37 -0.66 -15.51
C ARG A 9 -0.59 0.44 -15.12
N HIS A 10 -0.66 0.83 -13.84
CA HIS A 10 -1.70 1.72 -13.33
C HIS A 10 -1.13 3.05 -12.85
N GLU A 11 -1.57 4.13 -13.47
CA GLU A 11 -1.19 5.51 -13.07
C GLU A 11 -1.61 5.82 -11.65
N THR A 12 -2.82 5.41 -11.22
CA THR A 12 -3.34 5.67 -9.87
C THR A 12 -2.41 5.20 -8.75
N LEU A 13 -1.67 4.10 -8.97
CA LEU A 13 -0.73 3.58 -7.97
C LEU A 13 0.61 4.35 -7.94
N ARG A 14 0.84 5.23 -8.91
CA ARG A 14 1.99 6.12 -9.02
C ARG A 14 1.61 7.59 -8.81
N THR A 15 0.37 7.86 -8.42
CA THR A 15 -0.15 9.21 -8.22
C THR A 15 0.03 9.66 -6.76
N HIS A 16 0.55 10.87 -6.58
CA HIS A 16 0.43 11.64 -5.34
C HIS A 16 -0.28 12.97 -5.61
N PHE A 17 -0.56 13.71 -4.55
CA PHE A 17 -1.24 14.99 -4.60
C PHE A 17 -0.32 16.11 -4.11
N GLU A 18 -0.36 17.23 -4.82
CA GLU A 18 0.29 18.48 -4.44
C GLU A 18 -0.73 19.62 -4.47
N THR A 19 -0.39 20.73 -3.82
CA THR A 19 -1.17 21.97 -3.92
C THR A 19 -0.39 22.98 -4.74
N ILE A 20 -0.92 23.34 -5.91
CA ILE A 20 -0.34 24.37 -6.79
C ILE A 20 -1.35 25.51 -6.89
N ASP A 21 -0.91 26.73 -6.59
CA ASP A 21 -1.75 27.93 -6.60
C ASP A 21 -3.04 27.82 -5.76
N GLY A 22 -3.00 27.04 -4.67
CA GLY A 22 -4.13 26.82 -3.77
C GLY A 22 -5.07 25.69 -4.17
N GLU A 23 -4.86 25.07 -5.34
CA GLU A 23 -5.70 23.97 -5.85
C GLU A 23 -4.98 22.62 -5.75
N PRO A 24 -5.67 21.54 -5.33
CA PRO A 24 -5.10 20.20 -5.31
C PRO A 24 -4.96 19.65 -6.73
N VAL A 25 -3.77 19.17 -7.06
CA VAL A 25 -3.44 18.56 -8.35
C VAL A 25 -2.93 17.13 -8.16
N GLN A 26 -3.14 16.28 -9.16
CA GLN A 26 -2.58 14.93 -9.21
C GLN A 26 -1.27 14.96 -9.98
N VAL A 27 -0.21 14.42 -9.37
CA VAL A 27 1.10 14.26 -9.99
C VAL A 27 1.34 12.77 -10.19
N ILE A 28 1.65 12.37 -11.44
CA ILE A 28 1.86 10.96 -11.81
C ILE A 28 3.37 10.73 -11.96
N ASN A 29 3.94 9.91 -11.10
CA ASN A 29 5.36 9.55 -11.16
C ASN A 29 5.62 8.47 -12.20
N ASP A 30 6.78 8.46 -12.85
CA ASP A 30 7.14 7.42 -13.84
C ASP A 30 7.11 6.00 -13.24
N SER A 31 7.49 5.88 -11.97
CA SER A 31 7.47 4.65 -11.18
C SER A 31 7.15 4.95 -9.71
N ALA A 32 6.74 3.92 -8.98
CA ALA A 32 6.61 3.96 -7.52
C ALA A 32 7.06 2.62 -6.94
N GLU A 33 7.52 2.60 -5.69
CA GLU A 33 7.87 1.37 -5.00
C GLU A 33 6.77 1.02 -3.98
N ILE A 34 6.22 -0.18 -4.05
CA ILE A 34 5.34 -0.69 -2.99
C ILE A 34 6.20 -1.36 -1.95
N ASN A 35 6.10 -0.88 -0.71
CA ASN A 35 6.57 -1.63 0.43
C ASN A 35 5.49 -2.64 0.87
N VAL A 36 5.82 -3.93 0.82
CA VAL A 36 4.94 -5.00 1.34
C VAL A 36 5.47 -5.41 2.71
N GLU A 37 4.74 -5.04 3.75
CA GLU A 37 5.10 -5.44 5.11
C GLU A 37 4.79 -6.93 5.33
N TYR A 38 5.64 -7.60 6.10
CA TYR A 38 5.42 -8.98 6.51
C TYR A 38 5.43 -9.10 8.03
N ALA A 39 4.47 -9.83 8.58
CA ALA A 39 4.41 -10.16 10.00
C ALA A 39 4.00 -11.61 10.22
N GLU A 40 4.40 -12.19 11.34
CA GLU A 40 3.94 -13.49 11.81
C GLU A 40 3.41 -13.34 13.23
N ILE A 41 2.17 -13.77 13.45
CA ILE A 41 1.52 -13.68 14.77
C ILE A 41 1.19 -15.07 15.29
N SER A 42 1.32 -15.24 16.61
CA SER A 42 1.17 -16.54 17.29
C SER A 42 -0.24 -16.81 17.83
N THR A 43 -1.20 -15.90 17.66
CA THR A 43 -2.51 -15.98 18.34
C THR A 43 -3.69 -15.54 17.48
N ASP A 44 -4.90 -15.95 17.90
CA ASP A 44 -6.20 -15.70 17.24
C ASP A 44 -6.65 -14.22 17.28
N HIS A 45 -5.82 -13.29 17.74
CA HIS A 45 -6.17 -11.87 17.87
C HIS A 45 -5.76 -11.12 16.59
N TYR A 46 -6.46 -11.42 15.50
CA TYR A 46 -6.32 -10.70 14.23
C TYR A 46 -6.87 -9.27 14.29
N GLU A 47 -7.71 -8.96 15.28
CA GLU A 47 -8.43 -7.69 15.38
C GLU A 47 -7.46 -6.51 15.57
N THR A 48 -6.39 -6.68 16.34
CA THR A 48 -5.36 -5.66 16.53
C THR A 48 -4.53 -5.40 15.27
N LEU A 49 -4.51 -6.33 14.30
CA LEU A 49 -3.83 -6.12 13.03
C LEU A 49 -4.47 -5.02 12.20
N LEU A 50 -5.80 -4.85 12.29
CA LEU A 50 -6.52 -3.83 11.54
C LEU A 50 -6.24 -2.44 12.09
N ASP A 51 -6.25 -2.29 13.42
CA ASP A 51 -6.00 -1.00 14.07
C ASP A 51 -4.60 -0.46 13.76
N ASP A 52 -3.59 -1.34 13.77
CA ASP A 52 -2.22 -0.98 13.43
C ASP A 52 -2.03 -0.71 11.92
N PHE A 53 -2.81 -1.37 11.07
CA PHE A 53 -2.69 -1.24 9.62
C PHE A 53 -3.40 0.01 9.07
N VAL A 54 -4.57 0.35 9.62
CA VAL A 54 -5.37 1.50 9.20
C VAL A 54 -4.77 2.78 9.75
N GLN A 55 -3.82 3.34 9.01
CA GLN A 55 -3.15 4.59 9.33
C GLN A 55 -3.36 5.59 8.18
N PRO A 56 -3.42 6.90 8.46
CA PRO A 56 -3.51 7.92 7.42
C PRO A 56 -2.39 7.82 6.38
N PHE A 57 -2.66 8.32 5.17
CA PHE A 57 -1.64 8.50 4.14
C PHE A 57 -1.10 9.93 4.16
N ASP A 58 0.20 10.07 3.91
CA ASP A 58 0.75 11.33 3.44
C ASP A 58 0.44 11.45 1.93
N LEU A 59 -0.49 12.34 1.59
CA LEU A 59 -0.94 12.51 0.20
C LEU A 59 0.15 13.05 -0.73
N SER A 60 1.25 13.60 -0.19
CA SER A 60 2.37 14.10 -0.98
C SER A 60 3.32 13.01 -1.47
N GLN A 61 3.08 11.75 -1.08
CA GLN A 61 3.94 10.61 -1.40
C GLN A 61 3.16 9.50 -2.11
N ALA A 62 3.69 9.01 -3.22
CA ALA A 62 3.22 7.78 -3.86
C ALA A 62 4.10 6.59 -3.45
N PRO A 63 3.56 5.35 -3.39
CA PRO A 63 2.17 4.98 -3.69
C PRO A 63 1.22 5.23 -2.51
N LEU A 64 -0.01 5.65 -2.79
CA LEU A 64 -1.10 5.73 -1.80
C LEU A 64 -1.77 4.35 -1.60
N LEU A 65 -0.95 3.34 -1.33
CA LEU A 65 -1.34 1.96 -1.08
C LEU A 65 -0.46 1.39 0.03
N LYS A 66 -1.08 0.81 1.06
CA LYS A 66 -0.37 0.01 2.08
C LYS A 66 -0.70 -1.44 1.82
N VAL A 67 0.30 -2.33 1.92
CA VAL A 67 0.08 -3.77 1.76
C VAL A 67 0.81 -4.48 2.88
N LYS A 68 0.13 -5.42 3.53
CA LYS A 68 0.73 -6.26 4.58
C LYS A 68 0.29 -7.71 4.43
N ILE A 69 1.26 -8.61 4.50
CA ILE A 69 1.03 -10.06 4.55
C ILE A 69 1.28 -10.52 5.98
N VAL A 70 0.26 -11.10 6.60
CA VAL A 70 0.36 -11.63 7.95
C VAL A 70 0.20 -13.14 7.92
N LYS A 71 1.22 -13.86 8.39
CA LYS A 71 1.13 -15.30 8.62
C LYS A 71 0.44 -15.55 9.96
N VAL A 72 -0.67 -16.27 9.91
CA VAL A 72 -1.53 -16.57 11.10
C VAL A 72 -1.53 -18.06 11.45
N ALA A 73 -1.00 -18.92 10.59
CA ALA A 73 -0.65 -20.32 10.86
C ALA A 73 0.32 -20.83 9.79
N GLU A 74 0.79 -22.08 9.93
CA GLU A 74 1.78 -22.72 9.03
C GLU A 74 1.49 -22.54 7.53
N SER A 75 0.22 -22.63 7.12
CA SER A 75 -0.20 -22.44 5.72
C SER A 75 -1.39 -21.48 5.59
N ARG A 76 -1.55 -20.55 6.54
CA ARG A 76 -2.61 -19.53 6.51
C ARG A 76 -2.01 -18.15 6.56
N TYR A 77 -2.40 -17.34 5.60
CA TYR A 77 -1.96 -15.96 5.45
C TYR A 77 -3.17 -15.06 5.24
N VAL A 78 -3.09 -13.86 5.81
CA VAL A 78 -4.04 -12.77 5.58
C VAL A 78 -3.32 -11.69 4.79
N LEU A 79 -3.92 -11.25 3.69
CA LEU A 79 -3.47 -10.09 2.92
C LEU A 79 -4.34 -8.89 3.32
N LEU A 80 -3.69 -7.82 3.78
CA LEU A 80 -4.30 -6.53 4.08
C LEU A 80 -3.86 -5.52 3.01
N PHE A 81 -4.81 -4.75 2.47
CA PHE A 81 -4.60 -3.71 1.45
C PHE A 81 -5.72 -2.68 1.45
#